data_AF-A0A7K6RMX9-F1
#
_entry.id   AF-A0A7K6RMX9-F1
#
_cell.length_a   1.000
_cell.length_b   1.000
_cell.length_c   1.000
_cell.angle_alpha   90.00
_cell.angle_beta   90.00
_cell.angle_gamma   90.00
#
_symmetry.space_group_name_H-M   'P 1'
#
loop_
_entity.id
_entity.type
_entity.pdbx_description
1 polymer ?
#
loop_
_entity_poly.entity_id
_entity_poly.type
_entity_poly.pdbx_seq_one_letter_code
_entity_poly.pdbx_strand_id
1 'polypeptide(L)'
;DTACKNRPLDLVFIVDSSRSVRPEEFEKVKIFLSKMIDTLDVGERTTRVAVMNYASTVKVEFPLRTYFDKASMKEAVSHIGPLSAGTMTGLAIQTAMNEVFTEEMGTRPATFNIPKVVIVVTDGRPQDQVQEVAASARTAGIEIYAVGVGRADMQSLRIMASEPLDEHVFYVETYGVIEKLTSKFRETFCAVNVCALGTHDCEQVCVSNGGSYLCDCSEGYALNPDKRTCSAVDVCAPGRHECEQMCVSNNGSYVCDCYGGYTLNPDRKTCSAADMCAPGKHDCEQVCVRDDLFYTCDCYQGYTLNPDKKTCSS
;
A
#
# COMPACT_ATOMS: atom_id res chain seq x y z
N ASP A 1 9.05 12.71 5.12
CA ASP A 1 8.31 12.73 3.85
C ASP A 1 7.40 11.52 3.69
N THR A 2 6.14 11.65 4.08
CA THR A 2 5.08 10.63 3.98
C THR A 2 4.44 10.53 2.58
N ALA A 3 4.83 11.41 1.65
CA ALA A 3 4.29 11.48 0.30
C ALA A 3 4.85 10.44 -0.68
N CYS A 4 5.92 9.73 -0.31
CA CYS A 4 6.60 8.81 -1.21
C CYS A 4 6.63 7.40 -0.64
N LYS A 5 5.91 6.47 -1.29
CA LYS A 5 6.04 5.05 -0.98
C LYS A 5 6.81 4.39 -2.11
N ASN A 6 7.97 3.83 -1.79
CA ASN A 6 8.78 3.12 -2.77
C ASN A 6 7.96 1.97 -3.37
N ARG A 7 7.84 1.95 -4.69
CA ARG A 7 7.22 0.84 -5.40
C ARG A 7 8.11 -0.39 -5.20
N PRO A 8 7.49 -1.57 -5.12
CA PRO A 8 8.25 -2.80 -5.01
C PRO A 8 9.17 -2.99 -6.24
N LEU A 9 10.42 -3.41 -6.00
CA LEU A 9 11.49 -3.53 -7.01
C LEU A 9 12.23 -4.87 -6.91
N ASP A 10 12.59 -5.50 -8.03
CA ASP A 10 13.52 -6.64 -8.05
C ASP A 10 14.91 -6.15 -8.48
N LEU A 11 15.84 -6.07 -7.52
CA LEU A 11 17.16 -5.45 -7.67
C LEU A 11 18.28 -6.50 -7.60
N VAL A 12 19.18 -6.50 -8.57
CA VAL A 12 20.37 -7.36 -8.57
C VAL A 12 21.63 -6.50 -8.55
N PHE A 13 22.49 -6.69 -7.55
CA PHE A 13 23.85 -6.17 -7.57
C PHE A 13 24.76 -7.17 -8.26
N ILE A 14 25.49 -6.73 -9.28
CA ILE A 14 26.53 -7.51 -9.95
C ILE A 14 27.87 -6.88 -9.57
N VAL A 15 28.62 -7.58 -8.72
CA VAL A 15 29.87 -7.09 -8.13
C VAL A 15 31.07 -7.75 -8.80
N ASP A 16 31.94 -6.91 -9.35
CA ASP A 16 33.23 -7.33 -9.88
C ASP A 16 34.22 -7.61 -8.75
N SER A 17 34.74 -8.84 -8.70
CA SER A 17 35.85 -9.23 -7.84
C SER A 17 37.00 -9.87 -8.62
N SER A 18 37.13 -9.49 -9.88
CA SER A 18 38.24 -9.87 -10.74
C SER A 18 39.56 -9.33 -10.21
N ARG A 19 40.67 -9.83 -10.75
CA ARG A 19 42.02 -9.47 -10.32
C ARG A 19 42.36 -7.97 -10.48
N SER A 20 41.69 -7.26 -11.39
CA SER A 20 41.92 -5.83 -11.60
C SER A 20 41.38 -4.98 -10.44
N VAL A 21 40.36 -5.48 -9.74
CA VAL A 21 39.82 -4.88 -8.52
C VAL A 21 40.73 -5.21 -7.34
N ARG A 22 41.44 -4.19 -6.84
CA ARG A 22 42.34 -4.35 -5.69
C ARG A 22 41.56 -4.65 -4.42
N PRO A 23 42.14 -5.34 -3.41
CA PRO A 23 41.47 -5.64 -2.15
C PRO A 23 40.87 -4.40 -1.46
N GLU A 24 41.59 -3.28 -1.48
CA GLU A 24 41.14 -1.99 -0.93
C GLU A 24 39.90 -1.43 -1.66
N GLU A 25 39.84 -1.59 -2.99
CA GLU A 25 38.69 -1.19 -3.81
C GLU A 25 37.50 -2.13 -3.60
N PHE A 26 37.76 -3.43 -3.44
CA PHE A 26 36.73 -4.41 -3.17
C PHE A 26 36.02 -4.16 -1.83
N GLU A 27 36.76 -3.75 -0.80
CA GLU A 27 36.14 -3.34 0.47
C GLU A 27 35.31 -2.06 0.33
N LYS A 28 35.72 -1.10 -0.53
CA LYS A 28 34.85 0.04 -0.86
C LYS A 28 33.55 -0.42 -1.52
N VAL A 29 33.59 -1.44 -2.37
CA VAL A 29 32.38 -2.02 -2.98
C VAL A 29 31.44 -2.62 -1.94
N LYS A 30 31.97 -3.41 -0.99
CA LYS A 30 31.15 -3.98 0.11
C LYS A 30 30.51 -2.90 0.97
N ILE A 31 31.26 -1.83 1.27
CA ILE A 31 30.73 -0.65 1.99
C ILE A 31 29.65 0.04 1.16
N PHE A 32 29.87 0.23 -0.15
CA PHE A 32 28.89 0.83 -1.06
C PHE A 32 27.59 0.01 -1.10
N LEU A 33 27.66 -1.31 -1.29
CA LEU A 33 26.50 -2.21 -1.26
C LEU A 33 25.76 -2.10 0.08
N SER A 34 26.49 -2.17 1.20
CA SER A 34 25.89 -2.10 2.54
C SER A 34 25.15 -0.78 2.77
N LYS A 35 25.75 0.34 2.36
CA LYS A 35 25.13 1.67 2.46
C LYS A 35 23.92 1.81 1.53
N MET A 36 23.96 1.25 0.32
CA MET A 36 22.81 1.22 -0.58
C MET A 36 21.67 0.41 0.02
N ILE A 37 21.94 -0.78 0.59
CA ILE A 37 20.92 -1.59 1.27
C ILE A 37 20.26 -0.82 2.42
N ASP A 38 21.00 0.02 3.13
CA ASP A 38 20.45 0.87 4.19
C ASP A 38 19.41 1.88 3.68
N THR A 39 19.52 2.36 2.44
CA THR A 39 18.56 3.32 1.86
C THR A 39 17.31 2.67 1.27
N LEU A 40 17.34 1.37 0.97
CA LEU A 40 16.23 0.65 0.36
C LEU A 40 15.13 0.30 1.36
N ASP A 41 13.89 0.22 0.88
CA ASP A 41 12.77 -0.40 1.63
C ASP A 41 12.69 -1.87 1.23
N VAL A 42 13.39 -2.72 2.01
CA VAL A 42 13.58 -4.15 1.72
C VAL A 42 12.49 -4.99 2.40
N GLY A 43 11.99 -5.99 1.69
CA GLY A 43 10.97 -6.89 2.21
C GLY A 43 10.37 -7.77 1.12
N GLU A 44 9.62 -8.80 1.54
CA GLU A 44 9.05 -9.79 0.62
C GLU A 44 8.10 -9.17 -0.42
N ARG A 45 7.39 -8.09 -0.03
CA ARG A 45 6.41 -7.37 -0.87
C ARG A 45 6.89 -5.99 -1.29
N THR A 46 8.12 -5.60 -0.96
CA THR A 46 8.72 -4.30 -1.29
C THR A 46 9.93 -4.53 -2.22
N THR A 47 11.14 -4.13 -1.83
CA THR A 47 12.34 -4.38 -2.63
C THR A 47 12.94 -5.74 -2.29
N ARG A 48 13.11 -6.59 -3.30
CA ARG A 48 13.88 -7.83 -3.21
C ARG A 48 15.27 -7.59 -3.77
N VAL A 49 16.29 -8.10 -3.10
CA VAL A 49 17.69 -7.88 -3.47
C VAL A 49 18.38 -9.22 -3.68
N ALA A 50 19.11 -9.34 -4.78
CA ALA A 50 20.09 -10.40 -5.00
C ALA A 50 21.48 -9.80 -5.15
N VAL A 51 22.50 -10.56 -4.78
CA VAL A 51 23.89 -10.19 -5.00
C VAL A 51 24.60 -11.30 -5.76
N MET A 52 25.24 -10.90 -6.85
CA MET A 52 26.10 -11.72 -7.68
C MET A 52 27.52 -11.20 -7.58
N ASN A 53 28.48 -12.10 -7.45
CA ASN A 53 29.90 -11.83 -7.41
C ASN A 53 30.54 -12.50 -8.63
N TYR A 54 31.29 -11.77 -9.44
CA TYR A 54 31.85 -12.32 -10.68
C TYR A 54 33.33 -12.00 -10.88
N ALA A 55 33.98 -12.89 -11.63
CA ALA A 55 35.28 -12.71 -12.24
C ALA A 55 35.30 -13.50 -13.57
N SER A 56 36.07 -14.58 -13.69
CA SER A 56 35.96 -15.53 -14.82
C SER A 56 34.73 -16.43 -14.72
N THR A 57 34.15 -16.53 -13.53
CA THR A 57 32.93 -17.26 -13.23
C THR A 57 31.99 -16.36 -12.46
N VAL A 58 30.70 -16.69 -12.45
CA VAL A 58 29.67 -15.96 -11.72
C VAL A 58 29.21 -16.80 -10.53
N LYS A 59 29.18 -16.20 -9.34
CA LYS A 59 28.66 -16.80 -8.13
C LYS A 59 27.48 -15.97 -7.64
N VAL A 60 26.31 -16.60 -7.53
CA VAL A 60 25.16 -15.99 -6.86
C VAL A 60 25.40 -16.11 -5.35
N GLU A 61 25.72 -15.01 -4.69
CA GLU A 61 25.97 -15.01 -3.24
C GLU A 61 24.66 -15.20 -2.48
N PHE A 62 23.57 -14.57 -2.95
CA PHE A 62 22.21 -14.93 -2.57
C PHE A 62 21.18 -14.46 -3.62
N PRO A 63 20.13 -15.26 -3.91
CA PRO A 63 19.04 -14.88 -4.80
C PRO A 63 17.97 -13.99 -4.12
N LEU A 64 17.05 -13.44 -4.93
CA LEU A 64 16.00 -12.47 -4.54
C LEU A 64 15.06 -12.97 -3.44
N ARG A 65 14.93 -14.29 -3.28
CA ARG A 65 14.07 -14.94 -2.27
C ARG A 65 14.73 -15.22 -0.92
N THR A 66 16.02 -14.91 -0.76
CA THR A 66 16.80 -15.40 0.39
C THR A 66 16.60 -14.57 1.64
N TYR A 67 16.79 -13.26 1.51
CA TYR A 67 16.75 -12.32 2.62
C TYR A 67 15.69 -11.27 2.36
N PHE A 68 14.97 -10.89 3.41
CA PHE A 68 13.96 -9.84 3.39
C PHE A 68 14.19 -8.79 4.48
N ASP A 69 15.35 -8.84 5.14
CA ASP A 69 15.76 -7.89 6.16
C ASP A 69 17.18 -7.37 5.88
N LYS A 70 17.44 -6.12 6.27
CA LYS A 70 18.71 -5.43 5.99
C LYS A 70 19.89 -6.03 6.75
N ALA A 71 19.67 -6.58 7.94
CA ALA A 71 20.76 -7.07 8.78
C ALA A 71 21.39 -8.32 8.16
N SER A 72 20.56 -9.29 7.77
CA SER A 72 21.00 -10.52 7.12
C SER A 72 21.65 -10.26 5.76
N MET A 73 21.12 -9.32 4.97
CA MET A 73 21.74 -8.94 3.68
C MET A 73 23.13 -8.34 3.87
N LYS A 74 23.28 -7.39 4.82
CA LYS A 74 24.59 -6.77 5.08
C LYS A 74 25.60 -7.76 5.64
N GLU A 75 25.14 -8.70 6.45
CA GLU A 75 25.98 -9.77 6.95
C GLU A 75 26.43 -10.72 5.84
N ALA A 76 25.52 -11.09 4.92
CA ALA A 76 25.91 -11.88 3.74
C ALA A 76 26.92 -11.11 2.87
N VAL A 77 26.72 -9.80 2.66
CA VAL A 77 27.65 -8.94 1.92
C VAL A 77 29.02 -8.84 2.59
N SER A 78 29.08 -8.78 3.93
CA SER A 78 30.34 -8.68 4.68
C SER A 78 31.24 -9.91 4.50
N HIS A 79 30.63 -11.07 4.23
CA HIS A 79 31.31 -12.35 4.02
C HIS A 79 31.70 -12.66 2.57
N ILE A 80 31.34 -11.79 1.61
CA ILE A 80 31.73 -11.99 0.21
C ILE A 80 33.25 -11.86 0.09
N GLY A 81 33.88 -12.90 -0.48
CA GLY A 81 35.31 -12.95 -0.80
C GLY A 81 35.56 -12.78 -2.31
N PRO A 82 36.71 -12.23 -2.71
CA PRO A 82 37.00 -11.99 -4.12
C PRO A 82 37.37 -13.27 -4.87
N LEU A 83 36.90 -13.41 -6.10
CA LEU A 83 37.21 -14.56 -6.97
C LEU A 83 38.58 -14.44 -7.66
N SER A 84 39.10 -13.22 -7.82
CA SER A 84 40.49 -12.92 -8.24
C SER A 84 40.93 -13.55 -9.58
N ALA A 85 40.00 -13.68 -10.53
CA ALA A 85 40.23 -14.21 -11.87
C ALA A 85 40.11 -13.13 -12.96
N GLY A 86 39.75 -13.50 -14.20
CA GLY A 86 39.47 -12.56 -15.29
C GLY A 86 38.17 -11.78 -15.09
N THR A 87 37.75 -11.00 -16.08
CA THR A 87 36.66 -10.02 -15.94
C THR A 87 35.57 -10.29 -17.00
N MET A 88 34.68 -11.25 -16.74
CA MET A 88 33.61 -11.66 -17.66
C MET A 88 32.28 -10.95 -17.33
N THR A 89 32.23 -9.64 -17.58
CA THR A 89 31.06 -8.82 -17.22
C THR A 89 29.84 -9.14 -18.08
N GLY A 90 30.04 -9.47 -19.36
CA GLY A 90 28.96 -9.94 -20.24
C GLY A 90 28.32 -11.21 -19.68
N LEU A 91 29.13 -12.19 -19.28
CA LEU A 91 28.63 -13.41 -18.62
C LEU A 91 27.83 -13.09 -17.36
N ALA A 92 28.29 -12.15 -16.54
CA ALA A 92 27.59 -11.76 -15.32
C ALA A 92 26.20 -11.16 -15.59
N ILE A 93 26.08 -10.27 -16.58
CA ILE A 93 24.77 -9.71 -17.01
C ILE A 93 23.88 -10.83 -17.56
N GLN A 94 24.45 -11.74 -18.36
CA GLN A 94 23.70 -12.86 -18.93
C GLN A 94 23.16 -13.81 -17.85
N THR A 95 23.97 -14.16 -16.85
CA THR A 95 23.54 -14.97 -15.70
C THR A 95 22.43 -14.25 -14.91
N ALA A 96 22.51 -12.92 -14.75
CA ALA A 96 21.44 -12.17 -14.10
C ALA A 96 20.11 -12.32 -14.84
N MET A 97 20.12 -12.20 -16.17
CA MET A 97 18.93 -12.37 -17.01
C MET A 97 18.34 -13.78 -16.96
N ASN A 98 19.20 -14.80 -17.15
CA ASN A 98 18.75 -16.16 -17.43
C ASN A 98 18.54 -17.01 -16.19
N GLU A 99 19.26 -16.73 -15.10
CA GLU A 99 19.25 -17.56 -13.91
C GLU A 99 18.63 -16.81 -12.73
N VAL A 100 19.02 -15.54 -12.48
CA VAL A 100 18.57 -14.79 -11.30
C VAL A 100 17.19 -14.16 -11.50
N PHE A 101 16.90 -13.61 -12.67
CA PHE A 101 15.58 -13.03 -12.99
C PHE A 101 14.49 -14.06 -13.32
N THR A 102 14.50 -15.18 -12.61
CA THR A 102 13.54 -16.27 -12.68
C THR A 102 12.66 -16.33 -11.42
N GLU A 103 11.44 -16.86 -11.54
CA GLU A 103 10.54 -17.03 -10.39
C GLU A 103 11.12 -17.97 -9.33
N GLU A 104 11.85 -19.02 -9.75
CA GLU A 104 12.55 -19.93 -8.86
C GLU A 104 13.56 -19.21 -7.97
N MET A 105 14.25 -18.20 -8.51
CA MET A 105 15.20 -17.37 -7.78
C MET A 105 14.56 -16.19 -7.03
N GLY A 106 13.23 -16.08 -7.07
CA GLY A 106 12.49 -15.09 -6.29
C GLY A 106 12.07 -13.84 -7.05
N THR A 107 12.23 -13.82 -8.37
CA THR A 107 11.65 -12.77 -9.22
C THR A 107 10.15 -12.85 -9.18
N ARG A 108 9.47 -11.71 -9.15
CA ARG A 108 8.01 -11.70 -9.12
C ARG A 108 7.41 -11.92 -10.51
N PRO A 109 6.25 -12.60 -10.59
CA PRO A 109 5.58 -12.86 -11.86
C PRO A 109 5.30 -11.57 -12.64
N ALA A 110 5.34 -11.66 -13.97
CA ALA A 110 5.13 -10.52 -14.87
C ALA A 110 3.79 -9.80 -14.63
N THR A 111 2.77 -10.50 -14.12
CA THR A 111 1.45 -9.92 -13.78
C THR A 111 1.51 -8.83 -12.71
N PHE A 112 2.54 -8.82 -11.86
CA PHE A 112 2.75 -7.78 -10.86
C PHE A 112 3.40 -6.51 -11.44
N ASN A 113 3.91 -6.56 -12.67
CA ASN A 113 4.59 -5.46 -13.36
C ASN A 113 5.68 -4.80 -12.51
N ILE A 114 6.53 -5.63 -11.90
CA ILE A 114 7.62 -5.20 -11.03
C ILE A 114 8.84 -4.84 -11.89
N PRO A 115 9.42 -3.65 -11.73
CA PRO A 115 10.65 -3.27 -12.42
C PRO A 115 11.81 -4.21 -12.06
N LYS A 116 12.64 -4.54 -13.04
CA LYS A 116 13.87 -5.33 -12.86
C LYS A 116 15.07 -4.41 -13.07
N VAL A 117 15.90 -4.27 -12.04
CA VAL A 117 17.06 -3.36 -12.07
C VAL A 117 18.34 -4.13 -11.77
N VAL A 118 19.40 -3.83 -12.51
CA VAL A 118 20.74 -4.32 -12.27
C VAL A 118 21.66 -3.14 -11.94
N ILE A 119 22.43 -3.25 -10.86
CA ILE A 119 23.54 -2.35 -10.57
C ILE A 119 24.84 -3.13 -10.76
N VAL A 120 25.58 -2.83 -11.84
CA VAL A 120 26.90 -3.38 -12.10
C VAL A 120 27.95 -2.50 -11.42
N VAL A 121 28.75 -3.08 -10.53
CA VAL A 121 29.83 -2.40 -9.81
C VAL A 121 31.17 -2.98 -10.24
N THR A 122 31.98 -2.21 -10.96
CA THR A 122 33.20 -2.72 -11.64
C THR A 122 34.25 -1.62 -11.86
N ASP A 123 35.50 -2.02 -12.11
CA ASP A 123 36.54 -1.15 -12.67
C ASP A 123 36.54 -1.15 -14.22
N GLY A 124 35.50 -1.72 -14.83
CA GLY A 124 35.03 -1.38 -16.16
C GLY A 124 35.80 -1.98 -17.33
N ARG A 125 36.70 -2.94 -17.16
CA ARG A 125 37.43 -3.54 -18.31
C ARG A 125 36.98 -4.98 -18.59
N PRO A 126 35.84 -5.19 -19.28
CA PRO A 126 35.39 -6.53 -19.63
C PRO A 126 36.35 -7.21 -20.61
N GLN A 127 36.46 -8.53 -20.50
CA GLN A 127 37.25 -9.40 -21.36
C GLN A 127 36.37 -10.18 -22.36
N ASP A 128 35.07 -9.93 -22.33
CA ASP A 128 34.02 -10.58 -23.14
C ASP A 128 33.10 -9.57 -23.83
N GLN A 129 32.14 -10.07 -24.61
CA GLN A 129 31.21 -9.27 -25.39
C GLN A 129 30.09 -8.67 -24.51
N VAL A 130 30.34 -7.50 -23.94
CA VAL A 130 29.37 -6.88 -23.02
C VAL A 130 28.25 -6.11 -23.73
N GLN A 131 28.52 -5.54 -24.91
CA GLN A 131 27.60 -4.63 -25.61
C GLN A 131 26.29 -5.32 -26.02
N GLU A 132 26.39 -6.50 -26.64
CA GLU A 132 25.22 -7.25 -27.13
C GLU A 132 24.38 -7.80 -25.99
N VAL A 133 25.04 -8.26 -24.92
CA VAL A 133 24.35 -8.77 -23.72
C VAL A 133 23.62 -7.64 -23.00
N ALA A 134 24.27 -6.49 -22.80
CA ALA A 134 23.64 -5.32 -22.20
C ALA A 134 22.45 -4.82 -23.04
N ALA A 135 22.57 -4.82 -24.37
CA ALA A 135 21.45 -4.49 -25.26
C ALA A 135 20.28 -5.48 -25.13
N SER A 136 20.58 -6.77 -25.00
CA SER A 136 19.58 -7.82 -24.78
C SER A 136 18.86 -7.65 -23.43
N ALA A 137 19.60 -7.34 -22.36
CA ALA A 137 19.06 -7.04 -21.05
C ALA A 137 18.10 -5.84 -21.08
N ARG A 138 18.51 -4.74 -21.72
CA ARG A 138 17.66 -3.54 -21.88
C ARG A 138 16.40 -3.84 -22.68
N THR A 139 16.51 -4.64 -23.75
CA THR A 139 15.36 -5.06 -24.56
C THR A 139 14.39 -5.95 -23.78
N ALA A 140 14.90 -6.73 -22.82
CA ALA A 140 14.08 -7.52 -21.89
C ALA A 140 13.44 -6.70 -20.76
N GLY A 141 13.58 -5.36 -20.77
CA GLY A 141 13.01 -4.47 -19.76
C GLY A 141 13.82 -4.41 -18.46
N ILE A 142 15.09 -4.82 -18.49
CA ILE A 142 16.00 -4.71 -17.35
C ILE A 142 16.75 -3.38 -17.45
N GLU A 143 16.64 -2.56 -16.42
CA GLU A 143 17.33 -1.28 -16.33
C GLU A 143 18.72 -1.47 -15.71
N ILE A 144 19.78 -1.04 -16.41
CA ILE A 144 21.17 -1.24 -15.98
C ILE A 144 21.80 0.07 -15.54
N TYR A 145 22.24 0.10 -14.28
CA TYR A 145 23.07 1.13 -13.69
C TYR A 145 24.51 0.63 -13.64
N ALA A 146 25.46 1.40 -14.17
CA ALA A 146 26.88 1.08 -14.14
C ALA A 146 27.60 1.99 -13.15
N VAL A 147 28.30 1.39 -12.19
CA VAL A 147 29.01 2.08 -11.11
C VAL A 147 30.49 1.72 -11.17
N GLY A 148 31.30 2.70 -11.58
CA GLY A 148 32.75 2.61 -11.65
C GLY A 148 33.42 2.66 -10.29
N VAL A 149 34.42 1.80 -10.06
CA VAL A 149 35.27 1.81 -8.85
C VAL A 149 36.73 2.02 -9.24
N GLY A 150 37.45 2.81 -8.45
CA GLY A 150 38.87 3.09 -8.69
C GLY A 150 39.12 3.64 -10.10
N ARG A 151 39.94 2.93 -10.90
CA ARG A 151 40.33 3.36 -12.26
C ARG A 151 39.37 2.88 -13.34
N ALA A 152 38.07 3.02 -13.09
CA ALA A 152 37.08 2.41 -13.98
C ALA A 152 37.13 2.98 -15.41
N ASP A 153 36.93 2.12 -16.41
CA ASP A 153 36.86 2.56 -17.80
C ASP A 153 35.49 3.13 -18.16
N MET A 154 35.45 4.44 -18.39
CA MET A 154 34.20 5.17 -18.62
C MET A 154 33.44 4.71 -19.86
N GLN A 155 34.16 4.35 -20.92
CA GLN A 155 33.54 3.96 -22.18
C GLN A 155 32.80 2.63 -22.03
N SER A 156 33.41 1.68 -21.33
CA SER A 156 32.81 0.38 -21.03
C SER A 156 31.60 0.50 -20.10
N LEU A 157 31.65 1.35 -19.07
CA LEU A 157 30.50 1.62 -18.20
C LEU A 157 29.30 2.14 -19.00
N ARG A 158 29.54 3.06 -19.94
CA ARG A 158 28.50 3.62 -20.82
C ARG A 158 27.87 2.60 -21.76
N ILE A 159 28.66 1.64 -22.27
CA ILE A 159 28.15 0.58 -23.15
C ILE A 159 27.18 -0.35 -22.41
N MET A 160 27.43 -0.58 -21.12
CA MET A 160 26.59 -1.43 -20.27
C MET A 160 25.30 -0.75 -19.81
N ALA A 161 25.41 0.51 -19.39
CA ALA A 161 24.30 1.24 -18.78
C ALA A 161 23.10 1.43 -19.71
N SER A 162 21.94 1.67 -19.10
CA SER A 162 20.76 2.17 -19.79
C SER A 162 20.89 3.67 -20.11
N GLU A 163 20.09 4.14 -21.06
CA GLU A 163 19.94 5.58 -21.34
C GLU A 163 18.89 6.20 -20.40
N PRO A 164 19.04 7.48 -20.01
CA PRO A 164 20.14 8.39 -20.36
C PRO A 164 21.40 8.15 -19.50
N LEU A 165 22.58 8.19 -20.13
CA LEU A 165 23.85 7.81 -19.48
C LEU A 165 24.23 8.63 -18.25
N ASP A 166 23.85 9.90 -18.18
CA ASP A 166 24.10 10.79 -17.04
C ASP A 166 23.26 10.43 -15.80
N GLU A 167 22.21 9.62 -15.98
CA GLU A 167 21.38 9.09 -14.90
C GLU A 167 21.68 7.63 -14.55
N HIS A 168 22.50 6.94 -15.36
CA HIS A 168 22.77 5.50 -15.22
C HIS A 168 24.25 5.15 -15.06
N VAL A 169 25.17 6.11 -15.22
CA VAL A 169 26.62 5.89 -15.04
C VAL A 169 27.16 6.72 -13.89
N PHE A 170 27.75 6.04 -12.90
CA PHE A 170 28.25 6.64 -11.67
C PHE A 170 29.67 6.18 -11.33
N TYR A 171 30.34 6.86 -10.40
CA TYR A 171 31.65 6.48 -9.87
C TYR A 171 31.65 6.48 -8.36
N VAL A 172 31.98 5.38 -7.69
CA VAL A 172 31.93 5.25 -6.21
C VAL A 172 32.72 6.35 -5.48
N GLU A 173 33.82 6.84 -6.06
CA GLU A 173 34.65 7.89 -5.45
C GLU A 173 34.08 9.30 -5.61
N THR A 174 33.04 9.48 -6.44
CA THR A 174 32.38 10.77 -6.57
C THR A 174 31.49 11.00 -5.35
N TYR A 175 31.64 12.17 -4.73
CA TYR A 175 30.78 12.54 -3.60
C TYR A 175 29.30 12.44 -3.98
N GLY A 176 28.51 11.85 -3.09
CA GLY A 176 27.05 11.76 -3.22
C GLY A 176 26.51 10.74 -4.21
N VAL A 177 27.27 9.73 -4.65
CA VAL A 177 26.74 8.67 -5.54
C VAL A 177 25.56 7.94 -4.92
N ILE A 178 25.64 7.59 -3.64
CA ILE A 178 24.54 6.94 -2.92
C ILE A 178 23.33 7.87 -2.89
N GLU A 179 23.54 9.16 -2.65
CA GLU A 179 22.46 10.16 -2.64
C GLU A 179 21.83 10.31 -4.03
N LYS A 180 22.63 10.34 -5.10
CA LYS A 180 22.15 10.39 -6.50
C LYS A 180 21.35 9.14 -6.86
N LEU A 181 21.88 7.95 -6.60
CA LEU A 181 21.18 6.69 -6.85
C LEU A 181 19.91 6.59 -6.02
N THR A 182 19.96 6.99 -4.75
CA THR A 182 18.78 7.00 -3.87
C THR A 182 17.73 8.00 -4.36
N SER A 183 18.14 9.21 -4.79
CA SER A 183 17.24 10.21 -5.38
C SER A 183 16.61 9.68 -6.65
N LYS A 184 17.40 9.06 -7.53
CA LYS A 184 16.90 8.49 -8.79
C LYS A 184 15.93 7.33 -8.55
N PHE A 185 16.23 6.46 -7.60
CA PHE A 185 15.35 5.36 -7.23
C PHE A 185 14.05 5.89 -6.63
N ARG A 186 14.14 6.97 -5.85
CA ARG A 186 12.96 7.69 -5.37
C ARG A 186 12.20 8.29 -6.55
N GLU A 187 12.79 9.09 -7.41
CA GLU A 187 12.07 9.73 -8.53
C GLU A 187 11.42 8.71 -9.49
N THR A 188 12.12 7.60 -9.78
CA THR A 188 11.70 6.62 -10.78
C THR A 188 10.72 5.59 -10.21
N PHE A 189 10.96 5.14 -8.97
CA PHE A 189 10.19 4.07 -8.34
C PHE A 189 9.33 4.56 -7.18
N CYS A 190 9.23 5.86 -6.91
CA CYS A 190 8.25 6.38 -5.97
C CYS A 190 6.85 6.38 -6.59
N ALA A 191 5.96 5.61 -5.98
CA ALA A 191 4.54 5.90 -6.09
C ALA A 191 4.27 7.12 -5.22
N VAL A 192 4.00 8.26 -5.85
CA VAL A 192 3.48 9.43 -5.14
C VAL A 192 2.18 9.00 -4.45
N ASN A 193 2.15 9.11 -3.13
CA ASN A 193 0.94 8.86 -2.37
C ASN A 193 0.05 10.10 -2.47
N VAL A 194 -0.80 10.12 -3.50
CA VAL A 194 -1.73 11.23 -3.76
C VAL A 194 -2.65 11.50 -2.56
N CYS A 195 -3.03 10.46 -1.81
CA CYS A 195 -3.80 10.61 -0.58
C CYS A 195 -3.04 11.35 0.53
N ALA A 196 -1.73 11.10 0.67
CA ALA A 196 -0.91 11.79 1.66
C ALA A 196 -0.58 13.24 1.27
N LEU A 197 -0.65 13.59 -0.01
CA LEU A 197 -0.48 14.95 -0.51
C LEU A 197 -1.74 15.80 -0.39
N GLY A 198 -2.91 15.19 -0.18
CA GLY A 198 -4.19 15.91 -0.15
C GLY A 198 -4.62 16.51 -1.49
N THR A 199 -4.03 16.04 -2.61
CA THR A 199 -4.33 16.52 -3.98
C THR A 199 -5.36 15.63 -4.70
N HIS A 200 -6.16 14.87 -3.96
CA HIS A 200 -7.20 14.01 -4.49
C HIS A 200 -8.58 14.66 -4.42
N ASP A 201 -9.49 14.23 -5.29
CA ASP A 201 -10.85 14.77 -5.40
C ASP A 201 -11.91 13.88 -4.70
N CYS A 202 -11.49 12.94 -3.85
CA CYS A 202 -12.41 12.07 -3.10
C CYS A 202 -13.21 12.84 -2.05
N GLU A 203 -14.53 12.64 -2.02
CA GLU A 203 -15.41 13.27 -1.03
C GLU A 203 -15.14 12.76 0.39
N GLN A 204 -14.91 11.45 0.55
CA GLN A 204 -14.77 10.81 1.87
C GLN A 204 -13.42 10.13 2.05
N VAL A 205 -13.24 8.92 1.49
CA VAL A 205 -12.03 8.10 1.73
C VAL A 205 -11.17 8.09 0.48
N CYS A 206 -9.87 8.37 0.64
CA CYS A 206 -8.88 8.20 -0.41
C CYS A 206 -8.04 6.95 -0.15
N VAL A 207 -7.97 6.06 -1.13
CA VAL A 207 -7.18 4.84 -1.09
C VAL A 207 -6.03 4.96 -2.08
N SER A 208 -4.80 4.93 -1.58
CA SER A 208 -3.60 5.04 -2.40
C SER A 208 -3.41 3.79 -3.26
N ASN A 209 -3.17 3.97 -4.56
CA ASN A 209 -2.99 2.89 -5.51
C ASN A 209 -1.75 3.12 -6.40
N GLY A 210 -0.58 2.76 -5.88
CA GLY A 210 0.65 2.61 -6.67
C GLY A 210 1.05 3.84 -7.50
N GLY A 211 0.75 5.07 -7.05
CA GLY A 211 1.03 6.33 -7.76
C GLY A 211 -0.23 7.03 -8.30
N SER A 212 -1.37 6.35 -8.22
CA SER A 212 -2.72 6.90 -8.40
C SER A 212 -3.50 6.79 -7.10
N TYR A 213 -4.79 7.14 -7.12
CA TYR A 213 -5.70 6.92 -6.00
C TYR A 213 -7.07 6.43 -6.51
N LEU A 214 -7.79 5.74 -5.64
CA LEU A 214 -9.20 5.42 -5.79
C LEU A 214 -9.96 6.08 -4.64
N CYS A 215 -11.17 6.56 -4.91
CA CYS A 215 -12.06 7.01 -3.85
C CYS A 215 -12.90 5.84 -3.34
N ASP A 216 -13.08 5.81 -2.03
CA ASP A 216 -13.94 4.86 -1.34
C ASP A 216 -14.86 5.65 -0.40
N CYS A 217 -15.87 4.97 0.14
CA CYS A 217 -16.86 5.57 0.99
C CYS A 217 -16.79 5.01 2.41
N SER A 218 -17.24 5.81 3.38
CA SER A 218 -17.35 5.38 4.76
C SER A 218 -18.44 4.31 4.90
N GLU A 219 -18.42 3.57 5.99
CA GLU A 219 -19.45 2.55 6.26
C GLU A 219 -20.87 3.16 6.15
N GLY A 220 -21.76 2.47 5.43
CA GLY A 220 -23.11 2.96 5.15
C GLY A 220 -23.27 3.80 3.88
N TYR A 221 -22.19 4.06 3.14
CA TYR A 221 -22.22 4.84 1.89
C TYR A 221 -21.76 4.02 0.69
N ALA A 222 -22.30 4.32 -0.48
CA ALA A 222 -21.93 3.71 -1.75
C ALA A 222 -21.28 4.75 -2.67
N LEU A 223 -20.23 4.32 -3.36
CA LEU A 223 -19.52 5.16 -4.32
C LEU A 223 -20.37 5.38 -5.56
N ASN A 224 -20.55 6.64 -5.95
CA ASN A 224 -21.35 7.03 -7.11
C ASN A 224 -20.63 6.70 -8.44
N PRO A 225 -21.35 6.70 -9.58
CA PRO A 225 -20.77 6.39 -10.89
C PRO A 225 -19.61 7.31 -11.33
N ASP A 226 -19.51 8.50 -10.73
CA ASP A 226 -18.39 9.43 -10.94
C ASP A 226 -17.07 8.97 -10.29
N LYS A 227 -17.13 7.92 -9.47
CA LYS A 227 -16.02 7.33 -8.71
C LYS A 227 -15.34 8.30 -7.73
N ARG A 228 -16.05 9.34 -7.30
CA ARG A 228 -15.52 10.42 -6.44
C ARG A 228 -16.44 10.74 -5.27
N THR A 229 -17.74 10.78 -5.51
CA THR A 229 -18.75 11.15 -4.50
C THR A 229 -19.42 9.92 -3.91
N CYS A 230 -19.95 10.07 -2.70
CA CYS A 230 -20.55 9.00 -1.91
C CYS A 230 -22.00 9.33 -1.58
N SER A 231 -22.92 8.40 -1.85
CA SER A 231 -24.32 8.53 -1.46
C SER A 231 -24.65 7.58 -0.31
N ALA A 232 -25.47 8.05 0.63
CA ALA A 232 -25.97 7.21 1.71
C ALA A 232 -26.73 6.01 1.12
N VAL A 233 -26.36 4.81 1.53
CA VAL A 233 -27.10 3.60 1.18
C VAL A 233 -28.40 3.61 1.97
N ASP A 234 -29.52 3.36 1.29
CA ASP A 234 -30.79 3.13 1.96
C ASP A 234 -30.75 1.76 2.64
N VAL A 235 -30.41 1.77 3.94
CA VAL A 235 -30.30 0.55 4.76
C VAL A 235 -31.66 -0.10 5.00
N CYS A 236 -32.76 0.65 4.86
CA CYS A 236 -34.12 0.14 5.02
C CYS A 236 -34.64 -0.59 3.77
N ALA A 237 -34.19 -0.25 2.56
CA ALA A 237 -34.71 -0.82 1.31
C ALA A 237 -34.64 -2.37 1.20
N PRO A 238 -33.59 -3.06 1.70
CA PRO A 238 -33.53 -4.52 1.68
C PRO A 238 -34.46 -5.21 2.70
N GLY A 239 -35.09 -4.47 3.61
CA GLY A 239 -35.92 -5.02 4.70
C GLY A 239 -35.13 -5.82 5.74
N ARG A 240 -33.81 -5.67 5.81
CA ARG A 240 -32.91 -6.37 6.75
C ARG A 240 -32.53 -5.47 7.92
N HIS A 241 -33.52 -4.96 8.65
CA HIS A 241 -33.33 -4.10 9.82
C HIS A 241 -34.02 -4.69 11.05
N GLU A 242 -33.57 -4.30 12.24
CA GLU A 242 -34.07 -4.84 13.51
C GLU A 242 -35.21 -4.01 14.13
N CYS A 243 -35.77 -3.06 13.37
CA CYS A 243 -36.92 -2.27 13.81
C CYS A 243 -38.18 -3.11 13.88
N GLU A 244 -38.91 -3.01 14.99
CA GLU A 244 -40.19 -3.68 15.19
C GLU A 244 -41.27 -3.16 14.22
N GLN A 245 -41.30 -1.83 13.99
CA GLN A 245 -42.35 -1.17 13.22
C GLN A 245 -41.80 -0.47 11.97
N MET A 246 -41.25 0.73 12.11
CA MET A 246 -40.75 1.51 10.98
C MET A 246 -39.23 1.64 11.00
N CYS A 247 -38.62 1.60 9.82
CA CYS A 247 -37.21 1.91 9.61
C CYS A 247 -37.11 3.21 8.82
N VAL A 248 -36.28 4.13 9.31
CA VAL A 248 -36.01 5.42 8.68
C VAL A 248 -34.52 5.51 8.40
N SER A 249 -34.17 5.52 7.11
CA SER A 249 -32.77 5.68 6.67
C SER A 249 -32.26 7.09 7.02
N ASN A 250 -31.06 7.15 7.57
CA ASN A 250 -30.41 8.38 8.01
C ASN A 250 -28.91 8.33 7.71
N ASN A 251 -28.46 9.06 6.68
CA ASN A 251 -27.04 9.30 6.37
C ASN A 251 -26.17 8.02 6.40
N GLY A 252 -26.64 6.96 5.74
CA GLY A 252 -25.93 5.67 5.62
C GLY A 252 -26.15 4.71 6.79
N SER A 253 -26.89 5.14 7.82
CA SER A 253 -27.39 4.31 8.90
C SER A 253 -28.93 4.28 8.86
N TYR A 254 -29.56 3.68 9.87
CA TYR A 254 -31.00 3.72 10.06
C TYR A 254 -31.35 3.98 11.53
N VAL A 255 -32.52 4.56 11.73
CA VAL A 255 -33.18 4.68 13.03
C VAL A 255 -34.54 4.01 12.95
N CYS A 256 -34.95 3.37 14.04
CA CYS A 256 -36.30 2.84 14.13
C CYS A 256 -37.27 3.91 14.60
N ASP A 257 -38.48 3.88 14.05
CA ASP A 257 -39.57 4.76 14.43
C ASP A 257 -40.86 3.94 14.62
N CYS A 258 -41.84 4.52 15.29
CA CYS A 258 -43.08 3.84 15.66
C CYS A 258 -44.28 4.44 14.95
N TYR A 259 -45.28 3.61 14.66
CA TYR A 259 -46.56 4.07 14.15
C TYR A 259 -47.24 5.02 15.16
N GLY A 260 -48.16 5.86 14.68
CA GLY A 260 -48.90 6.79 15.54
C GLY A 260 -49.59 6.07 16.70
N GLY A 261 -49.43 6.60 17.92
CA GLY A 261 -49.93 5.97 19.15
C GLY A 261 -48.91 5.07 19.88
N TYR A 262 -47.68 4.98 19.40
CA TYR A 262 -46.59 4.23 20.03
C TYR A 262 -45.39 5.14 20.34
N THR A 263 -44.61 4.75 21.35
CA THR A 263 -43.34 5.39 21.73
C THR A 263 -42.20 4.41 21.60
N LEU A 264 -41.10 4.86 20.99
CA LEU A 264 -39.88 4.08 20.82
C LEU A 264 -39.24 3.79 22.19
N ASN A 265 -38.98 2.52 22.47
CA ASN A 265 -38.42 2.07 23.73
C ASN A 265 -36.93 2.44 23.84
N PRO A 266 -36.34 2.38 25.06
CA PRO A 266 -34.92 2.70 25.29
C PRO A 266 -33.93 1.85 24.50
N ASP A 267 -34.35 0.67 24.02
CA ASP A 267 -33.55 -0.19 23.15
C ASP A 267 -33.41 0.33 21.72
N ARG A 268 -34.16 1.39 21.37
CA ARG A 268 -34.22 2.07 20.06
C ARG A 268 -34.66 1.17 18.91
N LYS A 269 -35.33 0.05 19.22
CA LYS A 269 -35.76 -0.95 18.23
C LYS A 269 -37.22 -1.34 18.38
N THR A 270 -37.71 -1.44 19.61
CA THR A 270 -39.09 -1.85 19.92
C THR A 270 -39.98 -0.65 20.25
N CYS A 271 -41.28 -0.83 20.08
CA CYS A 271 -42.29 0.21 20.24
C CYS A 271 -43.33 -0.23 21.27
N SER A 272 -43.57 0.59 22.30
CA SER A 272 -44.64 0.37 23.27
C SER A 272 -45.80 1.33 22.99
N ALA A 273 -47.04 0.91 23.27
CA ALA A 273 -48.18 1.80 23.20
C ALA A 273 -47.92 3.04 24.05
N ALA A 274 -48.05 4.22 23.44
CA ALA A 274 -47.81 5.48 24.11
C ALA A 274 -48.81 5.62 25.25
N ASP A 275 -48.32 5.80 26.48
CA ASP A 275 -49.21 6.04 27.59
C ASP A 275 -49.84 7.44 27.46
N MET A 276 -51.09 7.50 27.02
CA MET A 276 -51.82 8.76 26.86
C MET A 276 -52.23 9.38 28.21
N CYS A 277 -52.25 8.59 29.29
CA CYS A 277 -52.59 9.05 30.63
C CYS A 277 -51.36 9.62 31.39
N ALA A 278 -50.16 9.05 31.20
CA ALA A 278 -48.94 9.48 31.89
C ALA A 278 -48.51 10.95 31.67
N PRO A 279 -48.64 11.58 30.49
CA PRO A 279 -48.24 12.97 30.29
C PRO A 279 -49.20 13.99 30.92
N GLY A 280 -50.34 13.55 31.51
CA GLY A 280 -51.36 14.46 32.05
C GLY A 280 -52.02 15.35 30.99
N LYS A 281 -51.90 14.98 29.70
CA LYS A 281 -52.49 15.68 28.55
C LYS A 281 -53.80 15.02 28.09
N HIS A 282 -54.53 14.41 29.02
CA HIS A 282 -55.87 13.87 28.76
C HIS A 282 -56.92 14.88 29.21
N ASP A 283 -58.13 14.77 28.67
CA ASP A 283 -59.24 15.68 28.98
C ASP A 283 -60.25 15.10 29.98
N CYS A 284 -59.89 14.00 30.66
CA CYS A 284 -60.66 13.45 31.76
C CYS A 284 -60.67 14.37 32.98
N GLU A 285 -61.86 14.61 33.55
CA GLU A 285 -62.02 15.43 34.76
C GLU A 285 -61.35 14.80 35.99
N GLN A 286 -61.46 13.47 36.13
CA GLN A 286 -61.01 12.76 37.33
C GLN A 286 -59.96 11.69 37.03
N VAL A 287 -60.36 10.55 36.47
CA VAL A 287 -59.46 9.40 36.25
C VAL A 287 -59.31 9.14 34.75
N CYS A 288 -58.07 8.93 34.31
CA CYS A 288 -57.75 8.44 32.97
C CYS A 288 -57.42 6.95 33.07
N VAL A 289 -58.12 6.13 32.29
CA VAL A 289 -57.94 4.68 32.21
C VAL A 289 -57.41 4.32 30.83
N ARG A 290 -56.30 3.57 30.79
CA ARG A 290 -55.70 3.12 29.53
C ARG A 290 -56.55 2.01 28.91
N ASP A 291 -56.87 2.14 27.61
CA ASP A 291 -57.62 1.16 26.83
C ASP A 291 -56.91 0.88 25.50
N ASP A 292 -55.97 -0.08 25.51
CA ASP A 292 -55.08 -0.43 24.40
C ASP A 292 -54.38 0.78 23.73
N LEU A 293 -54.89 1.25 22.59
CA LEU A 293 -54.38 2.39 21.80
C LEU A 293 -55.09 3.71 22.08
N PHE A 294 -56.08 3.69 22.97
CA PHE A 294 -56.86 4.86 23.38
C PHE A 294 -56.86 4.99 24.90
N TYR A 295 -57.52 6.02 25.40
CA TYR A 295 -57.84 6.15 26.81
C TYR A 295 -59.33 6.41 26.97
N THR A 296 -59.87 5.97 28.10
CA THR A 296 -61.22 6.29 28.57
C THR A 296 -61.12 7.06 29.86
N CYS A 297 -62.16 7.84 30.18
CA CYS A 297 -62.24 8.53 31.46
C CYS A 297 -63.12 7.74 32.43
N ASP A 298 -62.75 7.76 33.69
CA ASP A 298 -63.51 7.15 34.78
C ASP A 298 -63.61 8.14 35.96
N CYS A 299 -64.49 7.82 36.91
CA CYS A 299 -64.78 8.67 38.04
C CYS A 299 -64.36 8.03 39.36
N TYR A 300 -64.09 8.86 40.36
CA TYR A 300 -63.86 8.38 41.72
C TYR A 300 -65.13 7.76 42.31
N GLN A 301 -64.96 6.91 43.33
CA GLN A 301 -66.06 6.22 43.99
C GLN A 301 -67.12 7.23 44.49
N GLY A 302 -68.37 7.04 44.07
CA GLY A 302 -69.49 7.92 44.41
C GLY A 302 -69.88 8.92 43.32
N TYR A 303 -69.21 8.89 42.15
CA TYR A 303 -69.52 9.71 40.99
C TYR A 303 -69.86 8.81 39.78
N THR A 304 -70.71 9.32 38.88
CA THR A 304 -71.09 8.66 37.63
C THR A 304 -70.53 9.43 36.44
N LEU A 305 -69.95 8.73 35.47
CA LEU A 305 -69.43 9.32 34.24
C LEU A 305 -70.58 9.89 33.39
N ASN A 306 -70.46 11.16 33.01
CA ASN A 306 -71.47 11.85 32.22
C ASN A 306 -71.49 11.36 30.75
N PRO A 307 -72.58 11.65 29.99
CA PRO A 307 -72.68 11.24 28.59
C PRO A 307 -71.60 11.80 27.65
N ASP A 308 -70.89 12.86 28.07
CA ASP A 308 -69.73 13.41 27.35
C ASP A 308 -68.48 12.53 27.46
N LYS A 309 -68.53 11.49 28.31
CA LYS A 309 -67.47 10.52 28.59
C LYS A 309 -66.19 11.15 29.16
N LYS A 310 -66.27 12.36 29.72
CA LYS A 310 -65.11 13.12 30.21
C LYS A 310 -65.34 13.69 31.61
N THR A 311 -66.55 14.15 31.90
CA THR A 311 -66.90 14.78 33.18
C THR A 311 -67.65 13.82 34.10
N CYS A 312 -67.64 14.10 35.40
CA CYS A 312 -68.19 13.26 36.45
C CYS A 312 -69.22 14.04 37.29
N SER A 313 -70.36 13.43 37.61
CA SER A 313 -71.39 14.01 38.49
C SER A 313 -71.74 13.08 39.66
N SER A 314 -72.07 13.65 40.82
CA SER A 314 -72.47 12.93 42.04
C SER A 314 -73.92 12.46 41.99
#